data_AF-A0A966GYG7-F1
#
_entry.id   AF-A0A966GYG7-F1
#
_cell.length_a   1.000
_cell.length_b   1.000
_cell.length_c   1.000
_cell.angle_alpha   90.00
_cell.angle_beta   90.00
_cell.angle_gamma   90.00
#
_symmetry.space_group_name_H-M   'P 1'
#
loop_
_entity.id
_entity.type
_entity.pdbx_description
1 polymer ?
#
loop_
_entity_poly.entity_id
_entity_poly.type
_entity_poly.pdbx_seq_one_letter_code
_entity_poly.pdbx_strand_id
1 'polypeptide(L)'
;MNALLDKSAKAIAYLNNNIITLPEGYVAGVILGHCVFGRSGSVVGKLFDQTLYATNGEIIARLQVQTTKETGNTDLMRRQAWELIQIIKDHQCPWIIPQNKWSVQSITTLLN
;
A
#
# COMPACT_ATOMS: atom_id res chain seq x y z
N MET A 1 2.32 1.51 -14.07
CA MET A 1 1.96 1.76 -12.67
C MET A 1 0.95 0.70 -12.29
N ASN A 2 1.14 -0.02 -11.17
CA ASN A 2 0.23 -1.11 -10.83
C ASN A 2 -0.96 -0.56 -10.05
N ALA A 3 -2.17 -1.04 -10.35
CA ALA A 3 -3.37 -0.61 -9.63
C ALA A 3 -3.63 -1.54 -8.44
N LEU A 4 -4.06 -0.99 -7.33
CA LEU A 4 -4.60 -1.73 -6.19
C LEU A 4 -6.13 -1.66 -6.30
N LEU A 5 -6.74 -2.81 -6.57
CA LEU A 5 -8.17 -2.94 -6.82
C LEU A 5 -8.92 -3.43 -5.58
N ASP A 6 -10.10 -2.87 -5.33
CA ASP A 6 -11.02 -3.36 -4.30
C ASP A 6 -11.80 -4.62 -4.75
N LYS A 7 -12.73 -5.08 -3.90
CA LYS A 7 -13.61 -6.23 -4.19
C LYS A 7 -14.50 -6.06 -5.42
N SER A 8 -14.74 -4.82 -5.84
CA SER A 8 -15.55 -4.44 -7.00
C SER A 8 -14.69 -4.20 -8.24
N ALA A 9 -13.40 -4.57 -8.19
CA ALA A 9 -12.41 -4.30 -9.23
C ALA A 9 -12.17 -2.81 -9.52
N LYS A 10 -12.52 -1.92 -8.58
CA LYS A 10 -12.26 -0.48 -8.70
C LYS A 10 -10.85 -0.17 -8.21
N ALA A 11 -10.09 0.62 -8.98
CA ALA A 11 -8.81 1.15 -8.53
C ALA A 11 -9.00 2.12 -7.36
N ILE A 12 -8.43 1.77 -6.21
CA ILE A 12 -8.54 2.53 -4.95
C ILE A 12 -7.19 3.10 -4.49
N ALA A 13 -6.09 2.62 -5.07
CA ALA A 13 -4.75 3.16 -4.91
C ALA A 13 -3.85 2.65 -6.06
N TYR A 14 -2.61 3.12 -6.09
CA TYR A 14 -1.61 2.72 -7.05
C TYR A 14 -0.30 2.36 -6.34
N LEU A 15 0.41 1.38 -6.90
CA LEU A 15 1.71 0.94 -6.45
C LEU A 15 2.75 1.18 -7.54
N ASN A 16 3.79 1.92 -7.18
CA ASN A 16 4.92 2.18 -8.07
C ASN A 16 6.23 2.25 -7.28
N ASN A 17 7.25 1.48 -7.67
CA ASN A 17 8.56 1.47 -7.00
C ASN A 17 8.47 1.39 -5.46
N ASN A 18 7.61 0.50 -4.95
CA ASN A 18 7.31 0.34 -3.51
C ASN A 18 6.62 1.52 -2.82
N ILE A 19 6.15 2.52 -3.57
CA ILE A 19 5.39 3.66 -3.08
C ILE A 19 3.92 3.44 -3.38
N ILE A 20 3.08 3.57 -2.35
CA ILE A 20 1.63 3.52 -2.50
C ILE A 20 1.10 4.95 -2.55
N THR A 21 0.39 5.28 -3.63
CA THR A 21 -0.31 6.55 -3.78
C THR A 21 -1.81 6.37 -3.87
N LEU A 22 -2.55 7.32 -3.31
CA LEU A 22 -3.99 7.39 -3.47
C LEU A 22 -4.34 8.06 -4.81
N PRO A 23 -5.57 7.89 -5.32
CA PRO A 23 -6.00 8.49 -6.60
C PRO A 23 -5.85 10.01 -6.67
N GLU A 24 -5.83 10.70 -5.53
CA GLU A 24 -5.62 12.14 -5.43
C GLU A 24 -4.15 12.56 -5.65
N GLY A 25 -3.22 11.60 -5.81
CA GLY A 25 -1.82 11.83 -6.18
C GLY A 25 -0.84 11.94 -5.01
N TYR A 26 -1.29 11.75 -3.76
CA TYR A 26 -0.45 11.81 -2.57
C TYR A 26 0.11 10.43 -2.19
N VAL A 27 1.34 10.40 -1.70
CA VAL A 27 1.93 9.22 -1.05
C VAL A 27 1.20 8.94 0.26
N ALA A 28 0.65 7.73 0.37
CA ALA A 28 -0.05 7.27 1.57
C ALA A 28 0.67 6.11 2.27
N GLY A 29 1.61 5.46 1.60
CA GLY A 29 2.39 4.42 2.24
C GLY A 29 3.60 4.00 1.43
N VAL A 30 4.43 3.18 2.07
CA VAL A 30 5.60 2.56 1.44
C VAL A 30 5.63 1.08 1.77
N ILE A 31 6.33 0.32 0.93
CA ILE A 31 6.54 -1.11 1.13
C ILE A 31 8.03 -1.36 1.37
N LEU A 32 8.35 -1.99 2.50
CA LEU A 32 9.71 -2.47 2.80
C LEU A 32 9.65 -4.00 2.94
N GLY A 33 10.29 -4.71 2.02
CA GLY A 33 10.10 -6.16 1.88
C GLY A 33 8.66 -6.48 1.48
N HIS A 34 7.91 -7.17 2.33
CA HIS A 34 6.47 -7.42 2.15
C HIS A 34 5.60 -6.52 3.03
N CYS A 35 6.19 -5.67 3.87
CA CYS A 35 5.50 -4.96 4.93
C CYS A 35 5.03 -3.62 4.42
N VAL A 36 3.75 -3.31 4.63
CA VAL A 36 3.17 -2.03 4.24
C VAL A 36 3.13 -1.11 5.44
N PHE A 37 3.73 0.07 5.28
CA PHE A 37 3.75 1.13 6.27
C PHE A 37 2.86 2.28 5.82
N GLY A 38 1.97 2.72 6.71
CA GLY A 38 1.12 3.89 6.49
C GLY A 38 1.83 5.21 6.82
N ARG A 39 1.10 6.32 6.72
CA ARG A 39 1.63 7.67 7.02
C ARG A 39 2.03 7.88 8.48
N SER A 40 1.53 7.06 9.39
CA SER A 40 1.96 7.03 10.79
C SER A 40 3.36 6.41 10.98
N GLY A 41 3.96 5.82 9.95
CA GLY A 41 5.22 5.07 10.05
C GLY A 41 5.09 3.71 10.74
N SER A 42 3.87 3.29 11.07
CA SER A 42 3.57 1.96 11.63
C SER A 42 3.27 0.95 10.52
N VAL A 43 3.54 -0.33 10.79
CA VAL A 43 3.13 -1.42 9.90
C VAL A 43 1.61 -1.60 9.97
N VAL A 44 0.96 -1.54 8.82
CA VAL A 44 -0.51 -1.62 8.70
C VAL A 44 -0.97 -2.84 7.91
N GLY A 45 -0.05 -3.52 7.24
CA GLY A 45 -0.39 -4.69 6.46
C GLY A 45 0.79 -5.34 5.78
N LYS A 46 0.49 -6.25 4.86
CA LYS A 46 1.48 -6.89 4.00
C LYS A 46 1.00 -7.01 2.56
N LEU A 47 1.92 -6.82 1.62
CA LEU A 47 1.72 -7.10 0.21
C LEU A 47 2.58 -8.31 -0.18
N PHE A 48 1.93 -9.41 -0.57
CA PHE A 48 2.55 -10.59 -1.18
C PHE A 48 1.52 -11.30 -2.03
N ASP A 49 1.95 -12.16 -2.96
CA ASP A 49 1.06 -12.88 -3.88
C ASP A 49 0.02 -11.97 -4.54
N GLN A 50 0.48 -10.77 -4.93
CA GLN A 50 -0.33 -9.73 -5.57
C GLN A 50 -1.56 -9.30 -4.73
N THR A 51 -1.53 -9.48 -3.41
CA THR A 51 -2.64 -9.16 -2.53
C THR A 51 -2.14 -8.34 -1.34
N LEU A 52 -2.81 -7.22 -1.09
CA LEU A 52 -2.61 -6.38 0.08
C LEU A 52 -3.55 -6.85 1.17
N TYR A 53 -2.97 -7.31 2.27
CA TYR A 53 -3.68 -7.74 3.46
C TYR A 53 -3.48 -6.73 4.59
N ALA A 54 -4.50 -6.54 5.41
CA ALA A 54 -4.35 -5.92 6.72
C ALA A 54 -3.61 -6.87 7.69
N THR A 55 -3.18 -6.36 8.85
CA THR A 55 -2.47 -7.15 9.88
C THR A 55 -3.30 -8.32 10.43
N ASN A 56 -4.63 -8.25 10.35
CA ASN A 56 -5.54 -9.34 10.72
C ASN A 56 -5.68 -10.42 9.63
N GLY A 57 -5.05 -10.26 8.47
CA GLY A 57 -5.11 -11.20 7.35
C GLY A 57 -6.27 -11.00 6.38
N GLU A 58 -7.14 -10.00 6.59
CA GLU A 58 -8.21 -9.67 5.65
C GLU A 58 -7.67 -8.95 4.41
N ILE A 59 -8.30 -9.20 3.26
CA ILE A 59 -7.95 -8.61 1.97
C ILE A 59 -8.40 -7.16 1.92
N ILE A 60 -7.47 -6.25 1.65
CA ILE A 60 -7.72 -4.83 1.43
C ILE A 60 -7.80 -4.54 -0.07
N ALA A 61 -6.84 -5.05 -0.83
CA ALA A 61 -6.77 -4.84 -2.26
C ALA A 61 -6.04 -5.98 -2.98
N ARG A 62 -6.29 -6.11 -4.29
CA ARG A 62 -5.51 -6.96 -5.18
C ARG A 62 -4.73 -6.12 -6.17
N LEU A 63 -3.47 -6.44 -6.37
CA LEU A 63 -2.59 -5.80 -7.32
C LEU A 63 -2.95 -6.28 -8.72
N GLN A 64 -3.21 -5.34 -9.62
CA GLN A 64 -3.28 -5.60 -11.05
C GLN A 64 -2.04 -4.98 -11.70
N VAL A 65 -1.20 -5.85 -12.25
CA VAL A 65 -0.02 -5.41 -13.02
C VAL A 65 -0.51 -4.76 -14.32
N GLN A 66 -0.21 -3.47 -14.48
CA GLN A 66 -0.51 -2.75 -15.71
C GLN A 66 0.77 -2.17 -16.31
N THR A 67 0.91 -2.28 -17.62
CA THR A 67 2.01 -1.73 -18.43
C THR A 67 1.83 -0.24 -18.75
N THR A 68 0.97 0.47 -18.03
CA THR A 68 0.74 1.90 -18.23
C THR A 68 1.94 2.71 -17.71
N LYS A 69 2.32 3.77 -18.46
CA LYS A 69 3.36 4.71 -18.05
C LYS A 69 3.03 5.34 -16.69
N GLU A 70 4.05 5.57 -15.87
CA GLU A 70 3.92 6.36 -14.66
C GLU A 70 3.33 7.74 -15.01
N THR A 71 2.28 8.14 -14.30
CA THR A 71 1.66 9.47 -14.40
C THR A 71 1.88 10.19 -13.06
N GLY A 72 2.29 11.47 -13.12
CA GLY A 72 2.54 12.30 -11.93
C GLY A 72 3.97 12.78 -11.77
N ASN A 73 4.21 13.62 -10.75
CA ASN A 73 5.53 14.15 -10.41
C ASN A 73 6.31 13.13 -9.55
N THR A 74 7.09 12.29 -10.22
CA THR A 74 7.82 11.17 -9.60
C THR A 74 8.86 11.62 -8.57
N ASP A 75 9.48 12.78 -8.76
CA ASP A 75 10.45 13.34 -7.81
C ASP A 75 9.78 13.80 -6.51
N LEU A 76 8.59 14.41 -6.62
CA LEU A 76 7.79 14.75 -5.44
C LEU A 76 7.39 13.49 -4.67
N MET A 77 6.90 12.46 -5.37
CA MET A 77 6.51 11.18 -4.75
C MET A 77 7.70 10.51 -4.05
N ARG A 78 8.88 10.51 -4.66
CA ARG A 78 10.11 9.96 -4.05
C ARG A 78 10.51 10.70 -2.79
N ARG A 79 10.42 12.04 -2.78
CA ARG A 79 10.71 12.84 -1.58
C ARG A 79 9.73 12.55 -0.45
N GLN A 80 8.43 12.51 -0.74
CA GLN A 80 7.40 12.17 0.25
C GLN A 80 7.57 10.75 0.80
N ALA A 81 7.90 9.78 -0.06
CA ALA A 81 8.19 8.43 0.38
C ALA A 81 9.45 8.37 1.27
N TRP A 82 10.48 9.15 0.94
CA TRP A 82 11.69 9.25 1.76
C TRP A 82 11.39 9.83 3.15
N GLU A 83 10.61 10.90 3.24
CA GLU A 83 10.15 11.48 4.50
C GLU A 83 9.39 10.45 5.35
N LEU A 84 8.51 9.65 4.73
CA LEU A 84 7.79 8.57 5.40
C LEU A 84 8.73 7.47 5.91
N ILE A 85 9.74 7.08 5.14
CA ILE A 85 10.73 6.10 5.59
C ILE A 85 11.49 6.59 6.84
N GLN A 86 11.81 7.89 6.92
CA GLN A 86 12.56 8.45 8.05
C GLN A 86 11.79 8.41 9.39
N ILE A 87 10.45 8.36 9.35
CA ILE A 87 9.62 8.28 10.56
C ILE A 87 9.39 6.83 11.04
N ILE A 88 9.65 5.82 10.20
CA ILE A 88 9.54 4.40 10.61
C ILE A 88 10.62 4.12 11.66
N LYS A 89 10.20 3.88 12.90
CA LYS A 89 11.11 3.52 14.01
C LYS A 89 11.11 2.03 14.29
N ASP A 90 9.95 1.41 14.17
CA ASP A 90 9.80 -0.03 14.32
C ASP A 90 9.78 -0.72 12.95
N HIS A 91 10.75 -1.59 12.74
CA HIS A 91 10.89 -2.37 11.51
C HIS A 91 10.36 -3.80 11.68
N GLN A 92 9.75 -4.11 12.83
CA GLN A 92 9.10 -5.39 13.05
C GLN A 92 7.93 -5.55 12.08
N CYS A 93 7.92 -6.70 11.44
CA CYS A 93 6.93 -7.03 10.44
C CYS A 93 6.17 -8.29 10.86
N PRO A 94 4.95 -8.14 11.39
CA PRO A 94 4.24 -9.25 12.01
C PRO A 94 3.96 -10.35 11.00
N TRP A 95 4.00 -11.60 11.46
CA TRP A 95 3.44 -12.71 10.69
C TRP A 95 1.92 -12.53 10.58
N ILE A 96 1.36 -12.76 9.39
CA ILE A 96 -0.10 -12.71 9.19
C ILE A 96 -0.57 -14.04 8.61
N ILE A 97 -1.79 -14.43 8.94
CA ILE A 97 -2.45 -15.60 8.36
C ILE A 97 -3.45 -15.08 7.32
N PRO A 98 -3.20 -15.27 6.01
CA PRO A 98 -4.08 -14.77 4.96
C PRO A 98 -5.48 -15.37 5.09
N GLN A 99 -6.51 -14.54 4.97
CA GLN A 99 -7.91 -14.96 4.96
C GLN A 99 -8.52 -14.73 3.59
N ASN A 100 -9.47 -15.58 3.20
CA ASN A 100 -10.30 -15.33 2.01
C ASN A 100 -11.51 -14.44 2.36
N LYS A 101 -11.25 -13.32 3.04
CA LYS A 101 -12.26 -12.37 3.50
C LYS A 101 -11.81 -10.96 3.18
N TRP A 102 -12.67 -10.18 2.54
CA TRP A 102 -12.42 -8.76 2.30
C TRP A 102 -12.67 -7.95 3.57
N SER A 103 -11.77 -7.01 3.86
CA SER A 103 -11.94 -6.11 4.99
C SER A 103 -13.08 -5.13 4.74
N VAL A 104 -13.70 -4.68 5.84
CA VAL A 104 -14.61 -3.53 5.84
C VAL A 104 -13.84 -2.20 5.91
N GLN A 105 -12.57 -2.24 6.32
CA GLN A 105 -11.70 -1.07 6.40
C GLN A 105 -11.28 -0.63 4.99
N SER A 106 -11.37 0.68 4.72
CA SER A 106 -10.88 1.25 3.47
C SER A 106 -9.35 1.35 3.44
N ILE A 107 -8.75 1.35 2.25
CA ILE A 107 -7.31 1.54 2.10
C ILE A 107 -6.84 2.90 2.66
N THR A 108 -7.65 3.95 2.52
CA THR A 108 -7.35 5.28 3.06
C THR A 108 -7.31 5.25 4.59
N THR A 109 -8.23 4.51 5.23
CA THR A 109 -8.24 4.32 6.68
C THR A 109 -7.07 3.46 7.14
N LEU A 110 -6.68 2.45 6.35
CA LEU A 110 -5.55 1.58 6.66
C LEU A 110 -4.22 2.32 6.63
N LEU A 111 -4.02 3.16 5.61
CA LEU A 111 -2.76 3.87 5.34
C LEU A 111 -2.64 5.21 6.09
N ASN A 112 -3.66 5.58 6.88
CA ASN A 112 -3.68 6.86 7.57
C ASN A 112 -2.58 7.01 8.62
#